data_AF-A0A935DUW8-F1
#
_entry.id   AF-A0A935DUW8-F1
#
_cell.length_a   1.000
_cell.length_b   1.000
_cell.length_c   1.000
_cell.angle_alpha   90.00
_cell.angle_beta   90.00
_cell.angle_gamma   90.00
#
_symmetry.space_group_name_H-M   'P 1'
#
loop_
_entity.id
_entity.type
_entity.pdbx_description
1 polymer ?
#
loop_
_entity_poly.entity_id
_entity_poly.type
_entity_poly.pdbx_seq_one_letter_code
_entity_poly.pdbx_strand_id
1 'polypeptide(L)'
;MSDPSQTPLAERRQHPELRTLFEEAYARVEPCFDPKQTWGGLPLEHLAFRMLREAYPQMSSQDARLLVGALLRVYKERHSAPAKATA
;
A
#
# COMPACT_ATOMS: atom_id res chain seq x y z
N MET A 1 41.31 -20.05 -2.97
CA MET A 1 40.11 -20.87 -2.70
C MET A 1 39.08 -19.94 -2.08
N SER A 2 38.15 -19.43 -2.88
CA SER A 2 37.06 -18.57 -2.42
C SER A 2 35.78 -19.42 -2.32
N ASP A 3 35.10 -19.26 -1.19
CA ASP A 3 33.92 -20.01 -0.79
C ASP A 3 32.75 -19.81 -1.79
N PRO A 4 32.15 -20.88 -2.36
CA PRO A 4 31.07 -20.75 -3.34
C PRO A 4 29.68 -20.43 -2.72
N SER A 5 29.59 -20.20 -1.41
CA SER A 5 28.29 -20.00 -0.74
C SER A 5 27.71 -18.58 -0.84
N GLN A 6 28.29 -17.70 -1.67
CA GLN A 6 27.63 -16.42 -2.00
C GLN A 6 26.51 -16.66 -3.04
N THR A 7 25.44 -17.33 -2.61
CA THR A 7 24.14 -17.08 -3.25
C THR A 7 23.84 -15.59 -2.99
N PRO A 8 23.70 -14.76 -4.04
CA PRO A 8 23.37 -13.36 -3.83
C PRO A 8 22.10 -13.34 -3.02
N LEU A 9 22.15 -12.70 -1.85
CA LEU A 9 21.01 -12.48 -0.95
C LEU A 9 19.80 -12.18 -1.82
N ALA A 10 18.95 -13.21 -2.04
CA ALA A 10 17.82 -13.12 -2.93
C ALA A 10 17.09 -11.83 -2.56
N GLU A 11 17.00 -10.93 -3.53
CA GLU A 11 16.59 -9.55 -3.31
C GLU A 11 15.29 -9.56 -2.51
N ARG A 12 15.39 -9.27 -1.20
CA ARG A 12 14.27 -9.41 -0.25
C ARG A 12 13.08 -8.52 -0.61
N ARG A 13 13.28 -7.62 -1.56
CA ARG A 13 12.35 -6.61 -2.06
C ARG A 13 11.70 -7.14 -3.32
N GLN A 14 10.70 -8.00 -3.16
CA GLN A 14 9.89 -8.41 -4.31
C GLN A 14 9.02 -7.23 -4.76
N HIS A 15 8.93 -7.03 -6.08
CA HIS A 15 8.15 -6.01 -6.77
C HIS A 15 8.63 -4.55 -6.63
N PRO A 16 9.78 -4.19 -7.21
CA PRO A 16 10.23 -2.80 -7.28
C PRO A 16 9.23 -1.90 -8.01
N GLU A 17 8.52 -2.41 -9.03
CA GLU A 17 7.47 -1.64 -9.72
C GLU A 17 6.36 -1.18 -8.77
N LEU A 18 5.94 -2.04 -7.84
CA LEU A 18 4.87 -1.72 -6.89
C LEU A 18 5.30 -0.62 -5.91
N ARG A 19 6.59 -0.48 -5.60
CA ARG A 19 7.09 0.60 -4.73
C ARG A 19 7.09 1.95 -5.42
N THR A 20 7.46 2.01 -6.69
CA THR A 20 7.39 3.25 -7.48
C THR A 20 5.94 3.70 -7.62
N LEU A 21 5.05 2.75 -7.87
CA LEU A 21 3.61 2.97 -7.94
C LEU A 21 2.97 3.28 -6.59
N PHE A 22 3.59 2.87 -5.48
CA PHE A 22 3.00 2.98 -4.14
C PHE A 22 2.72 4.43 -3.75
N GLU A 23 3.68 5.33 -3.93
CA GLU A 23 3.52 6.74 -3.55
C GLU A 23 2.46 7.44 -4.42
N GLU A 24 2.46 7.17 -5.73
CA GLU A 24 1.45 7.70 -6.66
C GLU A 24 0.05 7.14 -6.36
N ALA A 25 -0.04 5.83 -6.16
CA ALA A 25 -1.26 5.15 -5.74
C ALA A 25 -1.77 5.71 -4.41
N TYR A 26 -0.89 5.88 -3.43
CA TYR A 26 -1.20 6.41 -2.11
C TYR A 26 -1.78 7.82 -2.21
N ALA A 27 -1.13 8.75 -2.90
CA ALA A 27 -1.66 10.10 -3.09
C ALA A 27 -3.05 10.11 -3.76
N ARG A 28 -3.32 9.13 -4.63
CA ARG A 28 -4.60 9.02 -5.33
C ARG A 28 -5.74 8.48 -4.47
N VAL A 29 -5.46 7.45 -3.66
CA VAL A 29 -6.47 6.81 -2.81
C VAL A 29 -6.50 7.33 -1.37
N GLU A 30 -5.54 8.16 -0.96
CA GLU A 30 -5.50 8.82 0.34
C GLU A 30 -6.82 9.52 0.70
N PRO A 31 -7.48 10.27 -0.20
CA PRO A 31 -8.78 10.87 0.09
C PRO A 31 -9.88 9.84 0.40
N CYS A 32 -9.78 8.62 -0.15
CA CYS A 32 -10.75 7.55 0.12
C CYS A 32 -10.61 6.99 1.53
N PHE A 33 -9.43 7.07 2.13
CA PHE A 33 -9.22 6.55 3.47
C PHE A 33 -9.57 7.56 4.56
N ASP A 34 -9.82 8.84 4.19
CA ASP A 34 -10.26 9.87 5.12
C ASP A 34 -11.61 9.48 5.75
N PRO A 35 -11.70 9.31 7.09
CA PRO A 35 -12.96 9.02 7.76
C PRO A 35 -14.02 10.12 7.56
N LYS A 36 -13.63 11.34 7.18
CA LYS A 36 -14.54 12.41 6.79
C LYS A 36 -15.13 12.21 5.40
N GLN A 37 -14.41 11.54 4.50
CA GLN A 37 -14.92 11.06 3.22
C GLN A 37 -15.45 9.64 3.38
N THR A 38 -16.48 9.45 4.20
CA THR A 38 -17.20 8.17 4.24
C THR A 38 -18.42 8.24 3.33
N TRP A 39 -18.57 7.24 2.46
CA TRP A 39 -19.81 7.10 1.71
C TRP A 39 -20.81 6.32 2.57
N GLY A 40 -21.56 7.06 3.40
CA GLY A 40 -22.58 6.48 4.29
C GLY A 40 -22.01 5.64 5.45
N GLY A 41 -20.80 5.94 5.92
CA GLY A 41 -20.17 5.23 7.05
C GLY A 41 -19.49 3.89 6.70
N LEU A 42 -19.47 3.50 5.42
CA LEU A 42 -18.77 2.29 4.96
C LEU A 42 -17.31 2.59 4.60
N PRO A 43 -16.35 1.71 4.96
CA PRO A 43 -14.95 1.85 4.58
C PRO A 43 -14.81 1.76 3.05
N LEU A 44 -14.15 2.75 2.46
CA LEU A 44 -13.97 2.88 1.01
C LEU A 44 -12.86 2.00 0.43
N GLU A 45 -12.54 0.88 1.09
CA GLU A 45 -11.54 -0.09 0.59
C GLU A 45 -11.90 -0.60 -0.81
N HIS A 46 -13.20 -0.80 -1.07
CA HIS A 46 -13.70 -1.17 -2.39
C HIS A 46 -13.54 -0.06 -3.43
N LEU A 47 -13.64 1.21 -3.03
CA LEU A 47 -13.43 2.35 -3.93
C LEU A 47 -11.94 2.51 -4.24
N ALA A 48 -11.06 2.39 -3.24
CA ALA A 48 -9.62 2.37 -3.43
C ALA A 48 -9.21 1.24 -4.39
N PHE A 49 -9.77 0.04 -4.23
CA PHE A 49 -9.56 -1.06 -5.17
C PHE A 49 -10.01 -0.70 -6.59
N ARG A 50 -11.20 -0.11 -6.77
CA ARG A 50 -11.68 0.31 -8.09
C ARG A 50 -10.79 1.39 -8.71
N MET A 51 -10.41 2.42 -7.95
CA MET A 51 -9.49 3.46 -8.44
C MET A 51 -8.15 2.89 -8.90
N LEU A 52 -7.58 1.94 -8.16
CA LEU A 52 -6.34 1.28 -8.56
C LEU A 52 -6.52 0.41 -9.79
N ARG A 53 -7.65 -0.30 -9.90
CA ARG A 53 -8.00 -1.09 -11.09
C ARG A 53 -8.19 -0.25 -12.33
N GLU A 54 -8.74 0.96 -12.19
CA GLU A 54 -8.92 1.93 -13.27
C GLU A 54 -7.60 2.61 -13.65
N ALA A 55 -6.77 2.95 -12.66
CA ALA A 55 -5.43 3.52 -12.87
C ALA A 55 -4.46 2.52 -13.51
N TYR A 56 -4.54 1.25 -13.11
CA TYR A 56 -3.61 0.19 -13.47
C TYR A 56 -4.37 -1.02 -13.99
N PRO A 57 -4.93 -0.96 -15.21
CA PRO A 57 -5.69 -2.07 -15.79
C PRO A 57 -4.86 -3.34 -15.98
N GLN A 58 -3.53 -3.17 -16.16
CA GLN A 58 -2.54 -4.24 -16.28
C GLN A 58 -2.30 -5.00 -14.96
N MET A 59 -2.71 -4.43 -13.82
CA MET A 59 -2.50 -5.01 -12.50
C MET A 59 -3.50 -6.14 -12.22
N SER A 60 -3.01 -7.23 -11.64
CA SER A 60 -3.88 -8.33 -11.25
C SER A 60 -4.81 -7.93 -10.09
N SER A 61 -5.98 -8.57 -10.00
CA SER A 61 -6.90 -8.34 -8.88
C SER A 61 -6.31 -8.75 -7.52
N GLN A 62 -5.28 -9.59 -7.52
CA GLN A 62 -4.59 -10.01 -6.31
C GLN A 62 -3.60 -8.93 -5.86
N ASP A 63 -2.79 -8.41 -6.77
CA ASP A 63 -1.82 -7.35 -6.47
C ASP A 63 -2.52 -6.05 -6.07
N ALA A 64 -3.63 -5.71 -6.74
CA ALA A 64 -4.44 -4.56 -6.36
C ALA A 64 -5.00 -4.69 -4.93
N ARG A 65 -5.44 -5.90 -4.52
CA ARG A 65 -5.90 -6.15 -3.14
C ARG A 65 -4.77 -6.07 -2.13
N LEU A 66 -3.61 -6.63 -2.44
CA LEU A 66 -2.40 -6.53 -1.61
C LEU A 66 -1.98 -5.07 -1.44
N LEU A 67 -2.03 -4.28 -2.52
CA LEU A 67 -1.67 -2.87 -2.52
C LEU A 67 -2.66 -2.06 -1.67
N VAL A 68 -3.97 -2.25 -1.82
CA VAL A 68 -4.97 -1.60 -0.95
C VAL A 68 -4.73 -1.90 0.52
N GLY A 69 -4.45 -3.16 0.87
CA GLY A 69 -4.15 -3.54 2.26
C GLY A 69 -2.89 -2.86 2.81
N ALA A 70 -1.84 -2.76 1.99
CA ALA A 70 -0.61 -2.05 2.36
C ALA A 70 -0.84 -0.54 2.52
N LEU A 71 -1.60 0.08 1.62
CA LEU A 71 -1.94 1.50 1.66
C LEU A 71 -2.79 1.84 2.89
N LEU A 72 -3.81 1.02 3.17
CA LEU A 72 -4.66 1.17 4.35
C LEU A 72 -3.86 1.02 5.65
N ARG A 73 -2.92 0.07 5.70
CA ARG A 73 -2.04 -0.10 6.85
C ARG A 73 -1.20 1.15 7.08
N VAL A 74 -0.53 1.67 6.05
CA VAL A 74 0.29 2.88 6.16
C VAL A 74 -0.57 4.09 6.53
N TYR A 75 -1.75 4.23 5.94
CA TYR A 75 -2.70 5.28 6.30
C TYR A 75 -3.06 5.21 7.79
N LYS A 76 -3.42 4.03 8.29
CA LYS A 76 -3.69 3.79 9.71
C LYS A 76 -2.48 4.05 10.59
N GLU A 77 -1.27 3.67 10.19
CA GLU A 77 -0.05 3.97 10.95
C GLU A 77 0.23 5.49 11.01
N ARG A 78 -0.03 6.22 9.92
CA ARG A 78 0.11 7.69 9.86
C ARG A 78 -0.97 8.44 10.64
N HIS A 79 -2.21 7.93 10.63
CA HIS A 79 -3.37 8.59 11.26
C HIS A 79 -3.72 8.06 12.66
N SER A 80 -3.25 6.87 13.05
CA SER A 80 -3.33 6.35 14.42
C SER A 80 -2.19 6.84 15.30
N ALA A 81 -1.29 7.68 14.79
CA ALA A 81 -0.35 8.42 15.61
C ALA A 81 -1.06 9.67 16.20
N PRO A 82 -1.76 9.49 17.32
CA PRO A 82 -1.43 10.29 18.49
C PRO A 82 -1.40 9.40 19.75
N ALA A 83 -0.22 8.91 20.15
CA ALA A 83 0.16 8.58 21.54
C ALA A 83 1.36 7.60 21.57
N LYS A 84 2.57 8.13 21.41
CA LYS A 84 3.72 7.64 22.19
C LYS A 84 4.84 8.68 22.17
N ALA A 85 4.61 9.75 22.91
CA ALA A 85 5.64 10.60 23.48
C ALA A 85 5.08 11.14 24.80
N THR A 86 5.87 11.09 25.87
CA THR A 86 5.54 11.23 27.32
C THR A 86 4.99 9.94 27.94
N ALA A 87 5.60 9.36 28.97
CA ALA A 87 6.77 9.68 29.78
C ALA A 87 7.38 8.38 30.34
#